data_AF-A0A1B6I612-F1
#
_entry.id   AF-A0A1B6I612-F1
#
_cell.length_a   1.000
_cell.length_b   1.000
_cell.length_c   1.000
_cell.angle_alpha   90.00
_cell.angle_beta   90.00
_cell.angle_gamma   90.00
#
_symmetry.space_group_name_H-M   'P 1'
#
loop_
_entity.id
_entity.type
_entity.pdbx_description
1 polymer ?
#
loop_
_entity_poly.entity_id
_entity_poly.type
_entity_poly.pdbx_seq_one_letter_code
_entity_poly.pdbx_strand_id
1 'polypeptide(L)'
;MPAERRESPSTPPAVLQRASSTNFLKPDGTLDYDALYEDPNESDISMESQGSVVTHLLSQVKIGMDLTKVVLPTFILERRSLLEMYADYFAHPDMFVRIADLESE
;
A
#
# COMPACT_ATOMS: atom_id res chain seq x y z
N MET A 1 -11.43 -54.14 13.86
CA MET A 1 -11.35 -53.03 14.83
C MET A 1 -11.17 -51.73 14.05
N PRO A 2 -12.23 -50.96 13.72
CA PRO A 2 -12.09 -49.63 13.15
C PRO A 2 -12.00 -48.60 14.29
N ALA A 3 -10.89 -47.86 14.35
CA ALA A 3 -10.68 -46.83 15.37
C ALA A 3 -11.35 -45.51 14.95
N GLU A 4 -12.02 -44.90 15.93
CA GLU A 4 -12.82 -43.68 15.87
C GLU A 4 -12.17 -42.49 15.16
N ARG A 5 -12.97 -41.86 14.30
CA ARG A 5 -12.81 -40.48 13.82
C ARG A 5 -13.06 -39.53 15.00
N ARG A 6 -12.00 -38.93 15.53
CA ARG A 6 -12.12 -37.80 16.48
C ARG A 6 -12.32 -36.51 15.68
N GLU A 7 -13.53 -35.98 15.70
CA GLU A 7 -13.79 -34.59 15.36
C GLU A 7 -13.39 -33.70 16.55
N SER A 8 -12.78 -32.54 16.29
CA SER A 8 -12.39 -31.53 17.28
C SER A 8 -12.62 -30.14 16.66
N PRO A 9 -12.87 -29.11 17.47
CA PRO A 9 -14.05 -28.25 17.34
C PRO A 9 -13.86 -27.06 16.39
N SER A 10 -14.97 -26.62 15.80
CA SER A 10 -15.06 -25.35 15.05
C SER A 10 -14.84 -24.16 15.99
N THR A 11 -13.67 -23.54 15.93
CA THR A 11 -13.42 -22.24 16.57
C THR A 11 -14.28 -21.17 15.87
N PRO A 12 -15.10 -20.38 16.58
CA PRO A 12 -15.84 -19.29 15.96
C PRO A 12 -14.87 -18.20 15.47
N PRO A 13 -15.24 -17.41 14.44
CA PRO A 13 -14.36 -16.38 13.89
C PRO A 13 -14.10 -15.31 14.96
N ALA A 14 -12.82 -14.96 15.10
CA ALA A 14 -12.37 -13.94 16.03
C ALA A 14 -13.12 -12.63 15.80
N VAL A 15 -13.75 -12.13 16.86
CA VAL A 15 -14.37 -10.80 16.94
C VAL A 15 -13.32 -9.75 16.54
N LEU A 16 -13.68 -8.87 15.59
CA LEU A 16 -12.88 -7.70 15.19
C LEU A 16 -12.42 -6.96 16.46
N GLN A 17 -11.14 -7.13 16.80
CA GLN A 17 -10.54 -6.43 17.92
C GLN A 17 -10.42 -4.96 17.54
N ARG A 18 -11.22 -4.13 18.21
CA ARG A 18 -11.27 -2.68 18.07
C ARG A 18 -9.86 -2.12 18.29
N ALA A 19 -9.16 -1.79 17.20
CA ALA A 19 -7.88 -1.11 17.27
C ALA A 19 -8.06 0.20 18.05
N SER A 20 -7.16 0.44 19.01
CA SER A 20 -7.14 1.61 19.87
C SER A 20 -7.05 2.89 19.04
N SER A 21 -8.12 3.69 19.06
CA SER A 21 -8.35 4.86 18.20
C SER A 21 -7.38 6.03 18.41
N THR A 22 -6.39 5.91 19.31
CA THR A 22 -5.50 7.01 19.73
C THR A 22 -4.14 7.01 19.04
N ASN A 23 -3.75 5.94 18.33
CA ASN A 23 -2.41 5.86 17.72
C ASN A 23 -2.30 6.59 16.36
N PHE A 24 -3.41 7.11 15.83
CA PHE A 24 -3.47 7.74 14.51
C PHE A 24 -3.80 9.24 14.58
N LEU A 25 -3.44 9.91 15.68
CA LEU A 25 -3.69 11.34 15.87
C LEU A 25 -2.37 12.08 16.08
N LYS A 26 -2.13 13.11 15.27
CA LYS A 26 -1.02 14.06 15.46
C LYS A 26 -1.28 14.93 16.71
N PRO A 27 -0.26 15.59 17.29
CA PRO A 27 -0.41 16.42 18.50
C PRO A 27 -1.39 17.58 18.37
N ASP A 28 -1.69 17.99 17.14
CA ASP A 28 -2.67 19.03 16.79
C ASP A 28 -4.11 18.50 16.70
N GLY A 29 -4.33 17.21 17.00
CA GLY A 29 -5.63 16.56 16.94
C GLY A 29 -6.07 16.17 15.53
N THR A 30 -5.23 16.39 14.51
CA THR A 30 -5.50 15.92 13.15
C THR A 30 -5.18 14.43 13.03
N LEU A 31 -5.82 13.77 12.06
CA LEU A 31 -5.54 12.37 11.77
C LEU A 31 -4.16 12.23 11.13
N ASP A 32 -3.35 11.33 11.66
CA ASP A 32 -2.07 10.97 11.08
C ASP A 32 -2.28 9.99 9.92
N TYR A 33 -2.47 10.53 8.72
CA TYR A 33 -2.61 9.73 7.51
C TYR A 33 -1.33 8.94 7.20
N ASP A 34 -0.15 9.45 7.56
CA ASP A 34 1.12 8.79 7.29
C ASP A 34 1.25 7.52 8.15
N ALA A 35 0.91 7.62 9.44
CA ALA A 35 0.90 6.48 10.36
C ALA A 35 -0.14 5.40 10.00
N LEU A 36 -1.18 5.72 9.22
CA LEU A 36 -2.12 4.72 8.69
C LEU A 36 -1.52 3.90 7.55
N TYR A 37 -0.54 4.46 6.84
CA TYR A 37 0.13 3.83 5.70
C TYR A 37 1.44 3.14 6.09
N GLU A 38 2.06 3.45 7.23
CA GLU A 38 3.25 2.73 7.68
C GLU A 38 2.92 1.26 8.05
N ASP A 39 3.44 0.29 7.27
CA ASP A 39 3.61 -1.07 7.79
C ASP A 39 4.96 -1.20 8.48
N PRO A 40 5.00 -1.80 9.68
CA PRO A 40 6.27 -2.26 10.23
C PRO A 40 6.96 -3.35 9.38
N ASN A 41 6.25 -4.02 8.46
CA ASN A 41 6.82 -5.10 7.62
C ASN A 41 7.21 -4.68 6.20
N GLU A 42 6.97 -3.43 5.78
CA GLU A 42 7.21 -2.99 4.39
C GLU A 42 8.71 -2.89 4.07
N SER A 43 9.53 -2.57 5.07
CA SER A 43 10.99 -2.56 4.95
C SER A 43 11.62 -3.96 4.83
N ASP A 44 10.87 -5.04 5.07
CA ASP A 44 11.39 -6.43 5.04
C ASP A 44 11.19 -7.12 3.67
N ILE A 45 10.71 -6.37 2.66
CA ILE A 45 10.58 -6.88 1.29
C ILE A 45 11.97 -6.92 0.64
N SER A 46 12.74 -7.97 0.94
CA SER A 46 14.02 -8.20 0.28
C SER A 46 13.80 -8.50 -1.20
N MET A 47 14.23 -7.56 -2.05
CA MET A 47 14.14 -7.62 -3.51
C MET A 47 14.85 -8.84 -4.10
N GLU A 48 15.80 -9.42 -3.35
CA GLU A 48 16.52 -10.66 -3.69
C GLU A 48 15.60 -11.88 -3.65
N SER A 49 14.68 -11.94 -2.68
CA SER A 49 13.71 -13.02 -2.55
C SER A 49 12.61 -12.98 -3.61
N GLN A 50 12.22 -11.76 -4.02
CA GLN A 50 11.16 -11.51 -5.01
C GLN A 50 11.69 -11.38 -6.45
N GLY A 51 13.01 -11.38 -6.65
CA GLY A 51 13.64 -11.16 -7.95
C GLY A 51 13.21 -12.15 -9.04
N SER A 52 12.87 -13.39 -8.67
CA SER A 52 12.35 -14.40 -9.60
C SER A 52 10.95 -14.04 -10.14
N VAL A 53 10.08 -13.48 -9.29
CA VAL A 53 8.73 -13.05 -9.67
C VAL A 53 8.80 -11.81 -10.56
N VAL A 54 9.67 -10.86 -10.22
CA VAL A 54 9.91 -9.66 -11.05
C VAL A 54 10.45 -10.05 -12.42
N THR A 55 11.43 -10.94 -12.48
CA THR A 55 12.00 -11.43 -13.76
C THR A 55 10.96 -12.18 -14.58
N HIS A 56 10.12 -12.98 -13.93
CA HIS A 56 9.04 -13.68 -14.60
C HIS A 56 7.99 -12.72 -15.16
N LEU A 57 7.59 -11.68 -14.42
CA LEU A 57 6.68 -10.64 -14.88
C LEU A 57 7.26 -9.89 -16.09
N LEU A 58 8.53 -9.46 -16.02
CA LEU A 58 9.21 -8.78 -17.12
C LEU A 58 9.33 -9.67 -18.36
N SER A 59 9.49 -10.99 -18.18
CA SER A 59 9.53 -11.93 -19.31
C SER A 59 8.19 -12.09 -20.03
N GLN A 60 7.07 -11.85 -19.33
CA GLN A 60 5.72 -11.86 -19.91
C GLN A 60 5.41 -10.55 -20.63
N VAL A 61 6.04 -9.45 -20.23
CA VAL A 61 5.83 -8.12 -20.81
C VAL A 61 6.57 -7.99 -22.14
N LYS A 62 5.80 -7.81 -23.22
CA LYS A 62 6.33 -7.53 -24.56
C LYS A 62 6.23 -6.03 -24.88
N ILE A 63 7.13 -5.54 -25.72
CA ILE A 63 7.02 -4.18 -26.28
C ILE A 63 5.65 -4.03 -26.96
N GLY A 64 4.94 -2.93 -26.64
CA GLY A 64 3.61 -2.66 -27.17
C GLY A 64 2.44 -3.30 -26.40
N MET A 65 2.71 -3.94 -25.25
CA MET A 65 1.65 -4.50 -24.40
C MET A 65 1.00 -3.44 -23.52
N ASP A 66 -0.34 -3.51 -23.42
CA ASP A 66 -1.14 -2.72 -22.48
C ASP A 66 -1.04 -3.32 -21.07
N LEU A 67 -0.28 -2.66 -20.20
CA LEU A 67 -0.02 -3.11 -18.83
C LEU A 67 -1.26 -3.09 -17.94
N THR A 68 -2.34 -2.39 -18.33
CA THR A 68 -3.59 -2.37 -17.55
C THR A 68 -4.31 -3.72 -17.54
N LYS A 69 -3.98 -4.61 -18.49
CA LYS A 69 -4.57 -5.95 -18.61
C LYS A 69 -3.76 -7.04 -17.91
N VAL A 70 -2.59 -6.69 -17.39
CA VAL A 70 -1.71 -7.61 -16.68
C VAL A 70 -1.87 -7.39 -15.19
N VAL A 71 -2.10 -8.48 -14.45
CA VAL A 71 -2.18 -8.42 -12.99
C VAL A 71 -0.76 -8.29 -12.44
N LEU A 72 -0.51 -7.16 -11.78
CA LEU A 72 0.77 -6.89 -11.12
C LEU A 72 0.79 -7.55 -9.72
N PRO A 73 1.95 -8.06 -9.26
CA PRO A 73 2.10 -8.55 -7.90
C PRO A 73 1.80 -7.46 -6.87
N THR A 74 1.19 -7.82 -5.75
CA THR A 74 0.78 -6.85 -4.72
C THR A 74 1.96 -6.25 -3.95
N PHE A 75 3.12 -6.91 -3.93
CA PHE A 75 4.29 -6.41 -3.17
C PHE A 75 4.96 -5.18 -3.79
N ILE A 76 4.67 -4.87 -5.06
CA ILE A 76 5.16 -3.63 -5.71
C ILE A 76 4.13 -2.50 -5.65
N LEU A 77 2.95 -2.74 -5.08
CA LEU A 77 1.90 -1.74 -4.97
C LEU A 77 2.10 -0.93 -3.69
N GLU A 78 2.04 0.38 -3.83
CA GLU A 78 1.94 1.30 -2.70
C GLU A 78 0.56 1.19 -2.06
N ARG A 79 0.46 1.43 -0.75
CA ARG A 79 -0.82 1.39 -0.02
C ARG A 79 -1.71 2.59 -0.28
N ARG A 80 -1.12 3.67 -0.80
CA ARG A 80 -1.81 4.89 -1.13
C ARG A 80 -2.56 4.72 -2.44
N SER A 81 -3.77 5.25 -2.49
CA SER A 81 -4.52 5.30 -3.73
C SER A 81 -3.81 6.21 -4.73
N LEU A 82 -4.05 5.98 -6.03
CA LEU A 82 -3.50 6.81 -7.09
C LEU A 82 -3.80 8.31 -6.87
N LEU A 83 -5.00 8.65 -6.39
CA LEU A 83 -5.38 10.05 -6.15
C LEU A 83 -4.61 10.67 -4.98
N GLU A 84 -4.36 9.89 -3.93
CA GLU A 84 -3.53 10.35 -2.83
C GLU A 84 -2.09 10.57 -3.29
N MET A 85 -1.54 9.67 -4.11
CA MET A 85 -0.23 9.86 -4.74
C MET A 85 -0.19 11.14 -5.59
N TYR A 86 -1.25 11.44 -6.35
CA TYR A 86 -1.34 12.70 -7.09
C TYR A 86 -1.45 13.93 -6.19
N ALA A 87 -1.95 13.79 -4.96
CA ALA A 87 -2.05 14.91 -4.03
C ALA A 87 -0.66 15.41 -3.58
N ASP A 88 0.38 14.58 -3.64
CA ASP A 88 1.75 14.98 -3.28
C ASP A 88 2.29 16.12 -4.16
N TYR A 89 1.84 16.20 -5.41
CA TYR A 89 2.20 17.31 -6.29
C TYR A 89 1.70 18.67 -5.79
N PHE A 90 0.78 18.69 -4.83
CA PHE A 90 0.26 19.89 -4.19
C PHE A 90 0.84 20.16 -2.79
N ALA A 91 1.89 19.44 -2.37
CA ALA A 91 2.52 19.61 -1.06
C ALA A 91 3.09 21.02 -0.81
N HIS A 92 3.38 21.77 -1.88
CA HIS A 92 3.92 23.14 -1.81
C HIS A 92 2.96 24.14 -2.49
N PRO A 93 1.84 24.50 -1.83
CA PRO A 93 0.87 25.43 -2.40
C PRO A 93 1.45 26.84 -2.62
N ASP A 94 2.50 27.21 -1.88
CA ASP A 94 3.23 28.47 -2.03
C ASP A 94 3.82 28.61 -3.45
N MET A 95 4.27 27.51 -4.07
CA MET A 95 4.79 27.55 -5.42
C MET A 95 3.72 27.93 -6.44
N PHE A 96 2.49 27.42 -6.28
CA PHE A 96 1.37 27.74 -7.16
C PHE A 96 0.93 29.19 -7.04
N VAL A 97 0.92 29.75 -5.83
CA VAL A 97 0.57 31.15 -5.59
C VAL A 97 1.57 32.08 -6.27
N ARG A 98 2.87 31.77 -6.19
CA ARG A 98 3.94 32.58 -6.78
C ARG A 98 3.89 32.67 -8.30
N ILE A 99 3.20 31.76 -8.99
CA ILE A 99 3.05 31.80 -10.45
C ILE A 99 2.41 33.11 -10.91
N ALA A 100 1.43 33.63 -10.17
CA ALA A 100 0.75 34.87 -10.53
C ALA A 100 1.67 36.11 -10.46
N ASP A 101 2.73 36.03 -9.66
CA ASP A 101 3.67 37.11 -9.40
C ASP A 101 4.95 37.02 -10.25
N LEU A 102 5.10 35.97 -11.07
CA LEU A 102 6.24 35.81 -11.96
C LEU A 102 6.06 36.66 -13.23
N GLU A 103 6.95 37.62 -13.45
CA GLU A 103 7.05 38.33 -14.71
C GLU A 103 7.60 37.42 -15.81
N SER A 104 6.99 37.44 -16.99
CA SER A 104 7.48 36.75 -18.17
C SER A 104 8.56 37.60 -18.83
N GLU A 105 9.83 37.20 -18.71
CA GLU A 105 10.93 37.76 -19.52
C GLU A 105 10.82 37.36 -21.00
#